data_AF-A5KE80-F1
#
_entry.id   AF-A5KE80-F1
#
_cell.length_a   1.000
_cell.length_b   1.000
_cell.length_c   1.000
_cell.angle_alpha   90.00
_cell.angle_beta   90.00
_cell.angle_gamma   90.00
#
_symmetry.space_group_name_H-M   'P 1'
#
loop_
_entity.id
_entity.type
_entity.pdbx_description
1 polymer ?
#
loop_
_entity_poly.entity_id
_entity_poly.type
_entity_poly.pdbx_seq_one_letter_code
_entity_poly.pdbx_strand_id
1 'polypeptide(L)'
;MADDVVKSALKLLEKDEIFEKKRSTNMLYNLLDYVLGSYYRTNTCREINYDKLIRICFDFEKNIESWDDITKHFKYDHNKSCHASIYWLYGKLSETNPKHSELFELYTAFKTLLKKKCFDKIEDNFFYRKFVKSYDMKVLKNKKYLLDFLEYFDYIKTLIMSNTIGEGNKKTYCDYIKYMIDLYKKMQKENGRKEYCAELIDFENKFKGKDELDFMKTNCYGETINILFNENFKITCSFLTEQPEIKPVNRNREVTVKQKKNYCKCNF
;
A
#
# COMPACT_ATOMS: atom_id res chain seq x y z
N MET A 1 8.12 -18.98 -2.43
CA MET A 1 8.98 -18.83 -1.23
C MET A 1 8.63 -17.58 -0.42
N ALA A 2 8.80 -16.36 -0.95
CA ALA A 2 8.49 -15.11 -0.22
C ALA A 2 7.01 -15.00 0.22
N ASP A 3 6.08 -15.26 -0.69
CA ASP A 3 4.64 -15.26 -0.40
C ASP A 3 4.23 -16.30 0.63
N ASP A 4 4.96 -17.42 0.71
CA ASP A 4 4.60 -18.55 1.58
C ASP A 4 4.87 -18.21 3.04
N VAL A 5 5.95 -17.47 3.32
CA VAL A 5 6.27 -16.98 4.68
C VAL A 5 5.21 -16.02 5.17
N VAL A 6 4.83 -15.03 4.35
CA VAL A 6 3.78 -14.05 4.69
C VAL A 6 2.44 -14.77 4.93
N LYS A 7 2.01 -15.61 3.99
CA LYS A 7 0.75 -16.35 4.10
C LYS A 7 0.70 -17.25 5.34
N SER A 8 1.78 -17.95 5.65
CA SER A 8 1.83 -18.80 6.85
C SER A 8 1.66 -18.01 8.13
N ALA A 9 2.34 -16.87 8.26
CA ALA A 9 2.22 -16.03 9.46
C ALA A 9 0.83 -15.39 9.59
N LEU A 10 0.27 -14.87 8.49
CA LEU A 10 -1.08 -14.29 8.49
C LEU A 10 -2.13 -15.35 8.84
N LYS A 11 -2.01 -16.57 8.32
CA LYS A 11 -2.91 -17.68 8.67
C LYS A 11 -2.84 -18.08 10.14
N LEU A 12 -1.69 -17.89 10.80
CA LEU A 12 -1.58 -18.10 12.25
C LEU A 12 -2.27 -16.98 13.02
N LEU A 13 -2.12 -15.72 12.58
CA LEU A 13 -2.80 -14.58 13.20
C LEU A 13 -4.32 -14.66 13.08
N GLU A 14 -4.84 -15.05 11.92
CA GLU A 14 -6.28 -15.23 11.68
C GLU A 14 -6.91 -16.30 12.59
N LYS A 15 -6.14 -17.26 13.08
CA LYS A 15 -6.65 -18.28 14.01
C LYS A 15 -6.66 -17.80 15.47
N ASP A 16 -6.06 -16.66 15.76
CA ASP A 16 -6.02 -16.12 17.11
C ASP A 16 -7.25 -15.25 17.39
N GLU A 17 -8.10 -15.69 18.31
CA GLU A 17 -9.34 -15.00 18.65
C GLU A 17 -9.13 -13.56 19.18
N ILE A 18 -8.00 -13.29 19.84
CA ILE A 18 -7.69 -11.96 20.37
C ILE A 18 -7.29 -11.05 19.22
N PHE A 19 -6.50 -11.57 18.26
CA PHE A 19 -6.15 -10.82 17.06
C PHE A 19 -7.38 -10.45 16.24
N GLU A 20 -8.31 -11.39 16.04
CA GLU A 20 -9.56 -11.14 15.32
C GLU A 20 -10.45 -10.11 16.03
N LYS A 21 -10.51 -10.15 17.37
CA LYS A 21 -11.29 -9.18 18.18
C LYS A 21 -10.62 -7.81 18.23
N LYS A 22 -9.29 -7.74 18.03
CA LYS A 22 -8.57 -6.47 17.96
C LYS A 22 -8.95 -5.81 16.64
N ARG A 23 -9.48 -4.59 16.75
CA ARG A 23 -9.86 -3.65 15.68
C ARG A 23 -8.70 -3.30 14.73
N SER A 24 -8.15 -4.31 14.08
CA SER A 24 -6.95 -4.25 13.27
C SER A 24 -7.29 -3.84 11.84
N THR A 25 -6.27 -3.40 11.11
CA THR A 25 -6.36 -3.13 9.67
C THR A 25 -6.92 -4.34 8.88
N ASN A 26 -6.73 -5.58 9.35
CA ASN A 26 -7.31 -6.77 8.72
C ASN A 26 -8.84 -6.77 8.76
N MET A 27 -9.42 -6.34 9.89
CA MET A 27 -10.89 -6.23 10.02
C MET A 27 -11.46 -5.18 9.06
N LEU A 28 -10.75 -4.08 8.84
CA LEU A 28 -11.11 -3.08 7.83
C LEU A 28 -11.03 -3.65 6.41
N TYR A 29 -10.04 -4.51 6.11
CA TYR A 29 -9.94 -5.18 4.82
C TYR A 29 -11.08 -6.16 4.59
N ASN A 30 -11.46 -6.92 5.61
CA ASN A 30 -12.60 -7.82 5.54
C ASN A 30 -13.91 -7.06 5.30
N LEU A 31 -14.07 -5.87 5.89
CA LEU A 31 -15.21 -4.99 5.61
C LEU A 31 -15.19 -4.49 4.16
N LEU A 32 -14.04 -4.09 3.64
CA LEU A 32 -13.88 -3.68 2.24
C LEU A 32 -14.14 -4.83 1.25
N ASP A 33 -13.80 -6.05 1.64
CA ASP A 33 -14.09 -7.28 0.89
C ASP A 33 -15.56 -7.72 0.99
N TYR A 34 -16.27 -7.26 2.01
CA TYR A 34 -17.69 -7.55 2.17
C TYR A 34 -18.51 -6.65 1.27
N VAL A 35 -19.20 -7.25 0.31
CA VAL A 35 -20.08 -6.54 -0.61
C VAL A 35 -21.31 -6.02 0.15
N LEU A 36 -21.31 -4.72 0.40
CA LEU A 36 -22.43 -3.79 0.62
C LEU A 36 -23.90 -4.07 0.20
N GLY A 37 -24.28 -5.19 -0.44
CA GLY A 37 -25.57 -5.37 -1.14
C GLY A 37 -25.50 -5.27 -2.67
N SER A 38 -26.62 -5.10 -3.38
CA SER A 38 -26.71 -5.24 -4.85
C SER A 38 -25.79 -4.30 -5.68
N TYR A 39 -25.29 -4.82 -6.81
CA TYR A 39 -24.49 -4.12 -7.82
C TYR A 39 -25.33 -3.10 -8.58
N TYR A 40 -25.47 -1.89 -8.05
CA TYR A 40 -25.93 -0.75 -8.86
C TYR A 40 -24.71 0.04 -9.33
N ARG A 41 -24.71 0.46 -10.61
CA ARG A 41 -23.64 1.30 -11.16
C ARG A 41 -23.64 2.65 -10.46
N THR A 42 -22.75 2.80 -9.49
CA THR A 42 -22.39 4.07 -8.86
C THR A 42 -21.84 5.06 -9.91
N ASN A 43 -21.74 6.35 -9.58
CA ASN A 43 -21.47 7.37 -10.59
C ASN A 43 -20.00 7.40 -11.02
N THR A 44 -19.04 7.19 -10.11
CA THR A 44 -17.60 7.36 -10.40
C THR A 44 -17.00 6.17 -11.13
N CYS A 45 -17.32 4.95 -10.68
CA CYS A 45 -16.82 3.71 -11.29
C CYS A 45 -17.59 3.27 -12.54
N ARG A 46 -18.62 4.00 -12.97
CA ARG A 46 -19.46 3.66 -14.13
C ARG A 46 -18.67 3.57 -15.44
N GLU A 47 -17.62 4.37 -15.55
CA GLU A 47 -16.78 4.48 -16.75
C GLU A 47 -15.76 3.34 -16.85
N ILE A 48 -15.54 2.59 -15.77
CA ILE A 48 -14.66 1.41 -15.75
C ILE A 48 -15.41 0.22 -16.36
N ASN A 49 -14.91 -0.31 -17.48
CA ASN A 49 -15.60 -1.36 -18.25
C ASN A 49 -14.82 -2.70 -18.33
N TYR A 50 -13.83 -2.91 -17.46
CA TYR A 50 -13.05 -4.15 -17.41
C TYR A 50 -13.59 -5.09 -16.32
N ASP A 51 -14.01 -6.31 -16.69
CA ASP A 51 -14.79 -7.23 -15.83
C ASP A 51 -14.24 -7.48 -14.41
N LYS A 52 -12.91 -7.59 -14.26
CA LYS A 52 -12.28 -7.79 -12.94
C LYS A 52 -12.13 -6.50 -12.16
N LEU A 53 -11.87 -5.39 -12.85
CA LEU A 53 -11.56 -4.10 -12.24
C LEU A 53 -12.82 -3.31 -11.87
N ILE A 54 -13.89 -3.47 -12.63
CA ILE A 54 -15.18 -2.85 -12.36
C ILE A 54 -15.71 -3.29 -10.99
N ARG A 55 -15.53 -4.57 -10.63
CA ARG A 55 -15.91 -5.08 -9.29
C ARG A 55 -15.11 -4.40 -8.19
N ILE A 56 -13.77 -4.39 -8.31
CA ILE A 56 -12.88 -3.71 -7.35
C ILE A 56 -13.29 -2.25 -7.17
N CYS A 57 -13.58 -1.55 -8.28
CA CYS A 57 -13.98 -0.16 -8.23
C CYS A 57 -15.34 0.01 -7.51
N PHE A 58 -16.35 -0.78 -7.86
CA PHE A 58 -17.66 -0.71 -7.21
C PHE A 58 -17.62 -1.07 -5.73
N ASP A 59 -16.91 -2.13 -5.36
CA ASP A 59 -16.77 -2.54 -3.96
C ASP A 59 -16.10 -1.41 -3.15
N PHE A 60 -15.08 -0.77 -3.72
CA PHE A 60 -14.44 0.38 -3.09
C PHE A 60 -15.35 1.61 -2.99
N GLU A 61 -16.02 2.02 -4.08
CA GLU A 61 -16.91 3.19 -4.10
C GLU A 61 -18.03 3.05 -3.07
N LYS A 62 -18.61 1.86 -2.97
CA LYS A 62 -19.68 1.60 -2.01
C LYS A 62 -19.21 1.68 -0.57
N ASN A 63 -18.09 1.04 -0.26
CA ASN A 63 -17.54 1.07 1.08
C ASN A 63 -17.08 2.48 1.48
N ILE A 64 -16.40 3.20 0.58
CA ILE A 64 -15.90 4.54 0.87
C ILE A 64 -17.03 5.57 1.01
N GLU A 65 -18.17 5.37 0.33
CA GLU A 65 -19.34 6.23 0.51
C GLU A 65 -19.96 6.11 1.91
N SER A 66 -19.97 4.89 2.46
CA SER A 66 -20.45 4.55 3.81
C SER A 66 -19.39 4.69 4.92
N TRP A 67 -18.22 5.23 4.61
CA TRP A 67 -17.07 5.17 5.53
C TRP A 67 -17.30 5.90 6.85
N ASP A 68 -17.99 7.03 6.85
CA ASP A 68 -18.31 7.77 8.07
C ASP A 68 -19.19 6.96 9.03
N ASP A 69 -20.17 6.23 8.48
CA ASP A 69 -21.03 5.36 9.27
C ASP A 69 -20.28 4.14 9.80
N ILE A 70 -19.46 3.49 8.95
CA ILE A 70 -18.62 2.35 9.33
C ILE A 70 -17.66 2.76 10.45
N THR A 71 -16.91 3.84 10.25
CA THR A 71 -15.91 4.32 11.22
C THR A 71 -16.56 4.75 12.53
N LYS A 72 -17.73 5.40 12.49
CA LYS A 72 -18.49 5.75 13.70
C LYS A 72 -19.00 4.52 14.43
N HIS A 73 -19.60 3.56 13.73
CA HIS A 73 -20.18 2.35 14.32
C HIS A 73 -19.13 1.50 15.03
N PHE A 74 -18.01 1.22 14.34
CA PHE A 74 -16.92 0.42 14.88
C PHE A 74 -15.92 1.23 15.71
N LYS A 75 -16.14 2.55 15.84
CA LYS A 75 -15.25 3.50 16.52
C LYS A 75 -13.80 3.39 16.00
N TYR A 76 -13.65 3.36 14.68
CA TYR A 76 -12.37 3.44 14.00
C TYR A 76 -11.97 4.90 13.79
N ASP A 77 -10.67 5.15 13.78
CA ASP A 77 -10.13 6.45 13.37
C ASP A 77 -10.32 6.62 11.86
N HIS A 78 -11.01 7.68 11.44
CA HIS A 78 -11.34 7.92 10.04
C HIS A 78 -10.08 8.00 9.17
N ASN A 79 -9.05 8.73 9.59
CA ASN A 79 -7.81 8.92 8.82
C ASN A 79 -7.03 7.61 8.66
N LYS A 80 -6.86 6.83 9.74
CA LYS A 80 -6.24 5.51 9.69
C LYS A 80 -7.02 4.57 8.78
N SER A 81 -8.35 4.62 8.83
CA SER A 81 -9.22 3.78 8.01
C SER A 81 -9.08 4.14 6.53
N CYS A 82 -9.06 5.42 6.20
CA CYS A 82 -8.78 5.92 4.85
C CYS A 82 -7.39 5.56 4.34
N HIS A 83 -6.39 5.55 5.22
CA HIS A 83 -5.05 5.09 4.87
C HIS A 83 -5.04 3.57 4.63
N ALA A 84 -5.72 2.80 5.48
CA ALA A 84 -5.88 1.35 5.30
C ALA A 84 -6.53 1.01 3.96
N SER A 85 -7.62 1.69 3.56
CA SER A 85 -8.34 1.40 2.31
C SER A 85 -7.47 1.59 1.05
N ILE A 86 -6.49 2.50 1.10
CA ILE A 86 -5.48 2.65 0.03
C ILE A 86 -4.61 1.39 -0.10
N TYR A 87 -4.16 0.80 1.01
CA TYR A 87 -3.35 -0.43 0.96
C TYR A 87 -4.16 -1.68 0.66
N TRP A 88 -5.42 -1.71 1.06
CA TRP A 88 -6.36 -2.72 0.57
C TRP A 88 -6.40 -2.71 -0.96
N LEU A 89 -6.56 -1.51 -1.54
CA LEU A 89 -6.57 -1.33 -2.98
C LEU A 89 -5.24 -1.79 -3.61
N TYR A 90 -4.10 -1.42 -3.04
CA TYR A 90 -2.79 -1.88 -3.53
C TYR A 90 -2.69 -3.42 -3.53
N GLY A 91 -3.24 -4.08 -2.51
CA GLY A 91 -3.37 -5.54 -2.48
C GLY A 91 -4.16 -6.08 -3.68
N LYS A 92 -5.41 -5.62 -3.84
CA LYS A 92 -6.29 -6.09 -4.93
C LYS A 92 -5.69 -5.86 -6.32
N LEU A 93 -5.06 -4.71 -6.54
CA LEU A 93 -4.40 -4.40 -7.81
C LEU A 93 -3.21 -5.32 -8.06
N SER A 94 -2.39 -5.57 -7.04
CA SER A 94 -1.22 -6.44 -7.16
C SER A 94 -1.56 -7.90 -7.52
N GLU A 95 -2.74 -8.37 -7.11
CA GLU A 95 -3.26 -9.70 -7.43
C GLU A 95 -3.92 -9.76 -8.81
N THR A 96 -4.55 -8.66 -9.24
CA THR A 96 -5.29 -8.61 -10.51
C THR A 96 -4.38 -8.36 -11.71
N ASN A 97 -3.26 -7.67 -11.50
CA ASN A 97 -2.27 -7.31 -12.53
C ASN A 97 -2.88 -6.63 -13.79
N PRO A 98 -3.55 -5.47 -13.62
CA PRO A 98 -4.17 -4.72 -14.72
C PRO A 98 -3.16 -4.17 -15.72
N LYS A 99 -3.61 -3.89 -16.95
CA LYS A 99 -2.79 -3.13 -17.91
C LYS A 99 -2.61 -1.69 -17.43
N HIS A 100 -1.54 -1.04 -17.90
CA HIS A 100 -1.24 0.35 -17.54
C HIS A 100 -2.40 1.33 -17.81
N SER A 101 -3.07 1.22 -18.97
CA SER A 101 -4.20 2.09 -19.31
C SER A 101 -5.39 1.88 -18.36
N GLU A 102 -5.69 0.62 -18.03
CA GLU A 102 -6.77 0.24 -17.13
C GLU A 102 -6.49 0.75 -15.71
N LEU A 103 -5.23 0.65 -15.26
CA LEU A 103 -4.77 1.14 -13.97
C LEU A 103 -4.82 2.67 -13.87
N PHE A 104 -4.52 3.38 -14.96
CA PHE A 104 -4.63 4.84 -15.02
C PHE A 104 -6.07 5.31 -14.81
N GLU A 105 -7.04 4.69 -15.49
CA GLU A 105 -8.47 4.99 -15.35
C GLU A 105 -8.95 4.71 -13.93
N LEU A 106 -8.59 3.55 -13.36
CA LEU A 106 -8.89 3.21 -11.98
C LEU A 106 -8.30 4.22 -10.99
N TYR A 107 -7.03 4.60 -11.14
CA TYR A 107 -6.42 5.58 -10.26
C TYR A 107 -7.08 6.95 -10.32
N THR A 108 -7.66 7.30 -11.46
CA THR A 108 -8.46 8.52 -11.60
C THR A 108 -9.76 8.41 -10.81
N ALA A 109 -10.48 7.29 -10.93
CA ALA A 109 -11.69 7.03 -10.14
C ALA A 109 -11.42 7.03 -8.63
N PHE A 110 -10.39 6.30 -8.18
CA PHE A 110 -10.03 6.23 -6.76
C PHE A 110 -9.55 7.58 -6.19
N LYS A 111 -8.81 8.38 -6.97
CA LYS A 111 -8.43 9.75 -6.57
C LYS A 111 -9.67 10.59 -6.27
N THR A 112 -10.67 10.55 -7.15
CA THR A 112 -11.94 11.28 -6.96
C THR A 112 -12.66 10.84 -5.69
N LEU A 113 -12.79 9.53 -5.49
CA LEU A 113 -13.47 8.96 -4.32
C LEU A 113 -12.77 9.29 -3.00
N LEU A 114 -11.46 9.08 -2.96
CA LEU A 114 -10.65 9.34 -1.77
C LEU A 114 -10.62 10.83 -1.43
N LYS A 115 -10.50 11.73 -2.41
CA LYS A 115 -10.59 13.17 -2.15
C LYS A 115 -11.94 13.53 -1.53
N LYS A 116 -13.04 13.05 -2.11
CA LYS A 116 -14.40 13.37 -1.63
C LYS A 116 -14.66 12.89 -0.20
N LYS A 117 -14.14 11.70 0.18
CA LYS A 117 -14.56 11.02 1.42
C LYS A 117 -13.50 10.98 2.51
N CYS A 118 -12.24 10.86 2.13
CA CYS A 118 -11.13 10.68 3.07
C CYS A 118 -10.30 11.94 3.27
N PHE A 119 -10.25 12.81 2.26
CA PHE A 119 -9.27 13.88 2.21
C PHE A 119 -9.86 15.21 1.70
N ASP A 120 -11.16 15.42 1.91
CA ASP A 120 -11.94 16.56 1.38
C ASP A 120 -11.40 17.92 1.85
N LYS A 121 -10.67 17.92 2.97
CA LYS A 121 -10.06 19.11 3.58
C LYS A 121 -8.54 19.15 3.49
N ILE A 122 -7.92 18.21 2.77
CA ILE A 122 -6.47 18.18 2.59
C ILE A 122 -6.14 18.89 1.29
N GLU A 123 -5.19 19.82 1.33
CA GLU A 123 -4.67 20.45 0.11
C GLU A 123 -4.18 19.37 -0.87
N ASP A 124 -4.45 19.58 -2.15
CA ASP A 124 -4.08 18.65 -3.23
C ASP A 124 -2.59 18.26 -3.21
N ASN A 125 -1.75 19.17 -2.72
CA ASN A 125 -0.31 18.98 -2.58
C ASN A 125 0.09 17.99 -1.45
N PHE A 126 -0.82 17.55 -0.59
CA PHE A 126 -0.54 16.54 0.44
C PHE A 126 -1.20 15.21 0.11
N PHE A 127 -2.28 15.21 -0.68
CA PHE A 127 -2.97 14.00 -1.10
C PHE A 127 -2.05 13.02 -1.85
N TYR A 128 -1.23 13.50 -2.78
CA TYR A 128 -0.33 12.61 -3.54
C TYR A 128 0.72 11.90 -2.67
N ARG A 129 1.00 12.41 -1.46
CA ARG A 129 1.90 11.75 -0.49
C ARG A 129 1.21 10.60 0.22
N LYS A 130 -0.12 10.63 0.31
CA LYS A 130 -0.95 9.58 0.90
C LYS A 130 -1.32 8.53 -0.15
N PHE A 131 -1.71 8.96 -1.34
CA PHE A 131 -2.07 8.08 -2.45
C PHE A 131 -0.99 8.08 -3.55
N VAL A 132 0.12 7.40 -3.25
CA VAL A 132 1.25 7.25 -4.17
C VAL A 132 0.97 6.13 -5.19
N LYS A 133 0.57 6.53 -6.40
CA LYS A 133 0.32 5.63 -7.53
C LYS A 133 1.60 4.88 -7.93
N SER A 134 1.50 3.59 -8.25
CA SER A 134 2.58 2.81 -8.86
C SER A 134 2.02 1.85 -9.90
N TYR A 135 2.68 1.76 -11.06
CA TYR A 135 2.28 0.83 -12.10
C TYR A 135 3.02 -0.52 -12.03
N ASP A 136 3.93 -0.66 -11.06
CA ASP A 136 4.59 -1.92 -10.75
C ASP A 136 3.81 -2.67 -9.65
N MET A 137 3.25 -3.82 -10.01
CA MET A 137 2.45 -4.62 -9.08
C MET A 137 3.28 -5.18 -7.91
N LYS A 138 4.58 -5.41 -8.12
CA LYS A 138 5.51 -5.78 -7.06
C LYS A 138 5.68 -4.63 -6.07
N VAL A 139 5.68 -3.38 -6.55
CA VAL A 139 5.71 -2.19 -5.68
C VAL A 139 4.47 -2.12 -4.81
N LEU A 140 3.28 -2.24 -5.41
CA LEU A 140 2.00 -2.23 -4.67
C LEU A 140 1.93 -3.36 -3.63
N LYS A 141 2.37 -4.56 -4.00
CA LYS A 141 2.41 -5.71 -3.09
C LYS A 141 3.34 -5.47 -1.90
N ASN A 142 4.56 -5.01 -2.15
CA ASN A 142 5.54 -4.73 -1.09
C ASN A 142 5.06 -3.62 -0.15
N LYS A 143 4.40 -2.58 -0.68
CA LYS A 143 3.77 -1.52 0.12
C LYS A 143 2.76 -2.09 1.10
N LYS A 144 1.84 -2.93 0.62
CA LYS A 144 0.85 -3.60 1.45
C LYS A 144 1.51 -4.47 2.52
N TYR A 145 2.44 -5.32 2.12
CA TYR A 145 3.13 -6.23 3.04
C TYR A 145 3.83 -5.51 4.19
N LEU A 146 4.50 -4.40 3.90
CA LEU A 146 5.20 -3.65 4.95
C LEU A 146 4.23 -2.95 5.89
N LEU A 147 3.13 -2.36 5.39
CA LEU A 147 2.13 -1.74 6.26
C LEU A 147 1.46 -2.78 7.16
N ASP A 148 1.01 -3.90 6.60
CA ASP A 148 0.35 -4.98 7.35
C ASP A 148 1.27 -5.49 8.46
N PHE A 149 2.56 -5.67 8.16
CA PHE A 149 3.56 -6.01 9.16
C PHE A 149 3.67 -4.98 10.29
N LEU A 150 3.74 -3.68 9.95
CA LEU A 150 3.87 -2.61 10.95
C LEU A 150 2.69 -2.59 11.93
N GLU A 151 1.48 -2.86 11.44
CA GLU A 151 0.28 -2.95 12.26
C GLU A 151 0.31 -4.18 13.17
N TYR A 152 0.69 -5.35 12.64
CA TYR A 152 0.58 -6.61 13.37
C TYR A 152 1.76 -6.87 14.32
N PHE A 153 2.87 -6.19 14.13
CA PHE A 153 4.12 -6.47 14.84
C PHE A 153 3.99 -6.42 16.37
N ASP A 154 3.29 -5.42 16.94
CA ASP A 154 3.18 -5.31 18.41
C ASP A 154 2.46 -6.51 19.00
N TYR A 155 1.47 -7.03 18.27
CA TYR A 155 0.72 -8.19 18.70
C TYR A 155 1.54 -9.48 18.51
N ILE A 156 2.23 -9.64 17.39
CA ILE A 156 3.19 -10.74 17.17
C ILE A 156 4.24 -10.76 18.28
N LYS A 157 4.76 -9.60 18.67
CA LYS A 157 5.70 -9.46 19.78
C LYS A 157 5.10 -9.99 21.09
N THR A 158 3.87 -9.61 21.42
CA THR A 158 3.21 -10.13 22.63
C THR A 158 3.05 -11.65 22.63
N LEU A 159 2.70 -12.24 21.48
CA LEU A 159 2.57 -13.69 21.33
C LEU A 159 3.90 -14.44 21.51
N ILE A 160 4.98 -13.88 20.97
CA ILE A 160 6.32 -14.45 21.13
C ILE A 160 6.78 -14.34 22.59
N MET A 161 6.50 -13.21 23.26
CA MET A 161 6.91 -12.99 24.66
C MET A 161 6.10 -13.77 25.68
N SER A 162 4.82 -14.03 25.41
CA SER A 162 3.93 -14.74 26.34
C SER A 162 4.27 -16.22 26.50
N ASN A 163 5.11 -16.79 25.62
CA ASN A 163 5.39 -18.23 25.52
C ASN A 163 4.13 -19.11 25.43
N THR A 164 2.99 -18.54 25.03
CA THR A 164 1.72 -19.28 24.84
C THR A 164 1.67 -20.02 23.51
N ILE A 165 2.58 -19.70 22.60
CA ILE A 165 2.71 -20.32 21.29
C ILE A 165 3.83 -21.37 21.30
N GLY A 166 3.60 -22.51 20.63
CA GLY A 166 4.64 -23.53 20.47
C GLY A 166 5.80 -23.06 19.58
N GLU A 167 6.95 -23.72 19.71
CA GLU A 167 8.21 -23.35 19.03
C GLU A 167 8.06 -23.26 17.50
N GLY A 168 7.23 -24.12 16.89
CA GLY A 168 6.93 -24.05 15.44
C GLY A 168 6.21 -22.76 15.02
N ASN A 169 5.27 -22.28 15.82
CA ASN A 169 4.56 -21.02 15.55
C ASN A 169 5.48 -19.82 15.81
N LYS A 170 6.28 -19.88 16.89
CA LYS A 170 7.31 -18.88 17.18
C LYS A 170 8.29 -18.74 16.01
N LYS A 171 8.80 -19.87 15.50
CA LYS A 171 9.67 -19.89 14.31
C LYS A 171 8.98 -19.25 13.10
N THR A 172 7.71 -19.57 12.86
CA THR A 172 6.94 -18.99 11.74
C THR A 172 6.85 -17.46 11.84
N TYR A 173 6.59 -16.91 13.04
CA TYR A 173 6.55 -15.47 13.24
C TYR A 173 7.94 -14.83 13.14
N CYS A 174 8.98 -15.49 13.65
CA CYS A 174 10.34 -15.02 13.43
C CYS A 174 10.64 -14.98 11.92
N ASP A 175 10.33 -16.03 11.16
CA ASP A 175 10.61 -16.10 9.70
C ASP A 175 9.90 -14.95 8.96
N TYR A 176 8.69 -14.62 9.40
CA TYR A 176 7.97 -13.45 8.94
C TYR A 176 8.66 -12.12 9.29
N ILE A 177 9.09 -11.91 10.54
CA ILE A 177 9.83 -10.71 10.96
C ILE A 177 11.11 -10.53 10.11
N LYS A 178 11.89 -11.60 9.94
CA LYS A 178 13.12 -11.55 9.12
C LYS A 178 12.83 -11.22 7.68
N TYR A 179 11.82 -11.86 7.09
CA TYR A 179 11.38 -11.55 5.74
C TYR A 179 11.01 -10.06 5.59
N MET A 180 10.31 -9.47 6.56
CA MET A 180 9.92 -8.06 6.51
C MET A 180 11.10 -7.10 6.66
N ILE A 181 12.10 -7.45 7.47
CA ILE A 181 13.37 -6.69 7.55
C ILE A 181 14.11 -6.73 6.21
N ASP A 182 14.18 -7.90 5.56
CA ASP A 182 14.82 -8.05 4.27
C ASP A 182 14.04 -7.33 3.16
N LEU A 183 12.70 -7.34 3.24
CA LEU A 183 11.83 -6.55 2.37
C LEU A 183 12.10 -5.05 2.52
N TYR A 184 12.18 -4.54 3.76
CA TYR A 184 12.55 -3.15 4.02
C TYR A 184 13.91 -2.79 3.39
N LYS A 185 14.95 -3.59 3.62
CA LYS A 185 16.28 -3.37 3.01
C LYS A 185 16.23 -3.38 1.49
N LYS A 186 15.40 -4.25 0.91
CA LYS A 186 15.18 -4.30 -0.54
C LYS A 186 14.48 -3.05 -1.04
N MET A 187 13.42 -2.59 -0.37
CA MET A 187 12.70 -1.36 -0.71
C MET A 187 13.61 -0.13 -0.62
N GLN A 188 14.52 -0.08 0.35
CA GLN A 188 15.55 0.96 0.42
C GLN A 188 16.48 0.96 -0.81
N LYS A 189 16.85 -0.23 -1.33
CA LYS A 189 17.77 -0.40 -2.47
C LYS A 189 17.10 -0.23 -3.84
N GLU A 190 15.91 -0.80 -4.03
CA GLU A 190 15.26 -0.93 -5.35
C GLU A 190 14.62 0.37 -5.85
N ASN A 191 14.44 1.40 -5.01
CA ASN A 191 13.71 2.59 -5.45
C ASN A 191 13.98 3.84 -4.61
N GLY A 192 15.25 4.23 -4.52
CA GLY A 192 15.77 5.37 -3.76
C GLY A 192 14.87 6.60 -3.70
N ARG A 193 14.00 6.61 -2.68
CA ARG A 193 13.35 7.74 -1.99
C ARG A 193 12.05 8.35 -2.54
N LYS A 194 11.22 7.69 -3.37
CA LYS A 194 9.89 8.26 -3.71
C LYS A 194 8.67 7.38 -3.45
N GLU A 195 8.53 6.26 -4.13
CA GLU A 195 7.28 5.48 -4.03
C GLU A 195 7.11 4.89 -2.63
N TYR A 196 8.15 4.30 -2.05
CA TYR A 196 8.11 3.67 -0.72
C TYR A 196 8.22 4.63 0.47
N CYS A 197 8.12 5.94 0.24
CA CYS A 197 8.43 6.94 1.25
C CYS A 197 7.65 6.78 2.56
N ALA A 198 6.33 6.64 2.47
CA ALA A 198 5.48 6.47 3.64
C ALA A 198 5.88 5.21 4.42
N GLU A 199 6.02 4.08 3.72
CA GLU A 199 6.27 2.79 4.36
C GLU A 199 7.68 2.72 4.98
N LEU A 200 8.69 3.30 4.33
CA LEU A 200 10.04 3.39 4.89
C LEU A 200 10.05 4.28 6.13
N ILE A 201 9.43 5.47 6.09
CA ILE A 201 9.38 6.38 7.23
C ILE A 201 8.67 5.73 8.43
N ASP A 202 7.55 5.06 8.20
CA ASP A 202 6.79 4.40 9.26
C ASP A 202 7.59 3.24 9.87
N PHE A 203 8.31 2.47 9.05
CA PHE A 203 9.22 1.45 9.53
C PHE A 203 10.34 2.03 10.40
N GLU A 204 11.01 3.10 9.95
CA GLU A 204 12.05 3.74 10.75
C GLU A 204 11.48 4.27 12.07
N ASN A 205 10.33 4.93 12.05
CA ASN A 205 9.72 5.46 13.27
C ASN A 205 9.40 4.35 14.29
N LYS A 206 8.97 3.18 13.82
CA LYS A 206 8.63 2.05 14.69
C LYS A 206 9.88 1.32 15.22
N PHE A 207 10.89 1.09 14.38
CA PHE A 207 12.00 0.19 14.68
C PHE A 207 13.33 0.86 14.98
N LYS A 208 13.47 2.18 14.83
CA LYS A 208 14.71 2.87 15.16
C LYS A 208 14.99 2.91 16.67
N GLY A 209 13.95 2.73 17.49
CA GLY A 209 14.10 2.56 18.94
C GLY A 209 14.85 1.28 19.29
N LYS A 210 15.58 1.29 20.41
CA LYS A 210 16.39 0.15 20.86
C LYS A 210 15.51 -1.07 21.21
N ASP A 211 14.35 -0.85 21.80
CA ASP A 211 13.51 -1.91 22.36
C ASP A 211 13.05 -2.94 21.32
N GLU A 212 12.61 -2.48 20.14
CA GLU A 212 12.11 -3.41 19.10
C GLU A 212 13.22 -4.18 18.41
N LEU A 213 14.37 -3.54 18.19
CA LEU A 213 15.56 -4.22 17.66
C LEU A 213 16.07 -5.26 18.64
N ASP A 214 16.18 -4.90 19.92
CA ASP A 214 16.66 -5.80 20.95
C ASP A 214 15.70 -6.97 21.17
N PHE A 215 14.38 -6.73 21.09
CA PHE A 215 13.38 -7.79 21.08
C PHE A 215 13.63 -8.80 19.95
N MET A 216 13.76 -8.33 18.70
CA MET A 216 13.93 -9.21 17.55
C MET A 216 15.26 -9.98 17.60
N LYS A 217 16.34 -9.32 18.06
CA LYS A 217 17.64 -9.98 18.27
C LYS A 217 17.54 -11.06 19.34
N THR A 218 16.97 -10.75 20.49
CA THR A 218 16.95 -11.69 21.63
C THR A 218 16.02 -12.88 21.40
N ASN A 219 14.87 -12.67 20.76
CA ASN A 219 13.80 -13.68 20.72
C ASN A 219 13.73 -14.48 19.42
N CYS A 220 14.38 -14.01 18.35
CA CYS A 220 14.32 -14.67 17.05
C CYS A 220 15.70 -15.07 16.51
N TYR A 221 16.58 -14.12 16.17
CA TYR A 221 17.74 -14.41 15.31
C TYR A 221 19.10 -13.98 15.84
N GLY A 222 19.19 -13.60 17.12
CA GLY A 222 20.44 -13.12 17.72
C GLY A 222 21.00 -11.92 16.98
N GLU A 223 22.33 -11.88 16.84
CA GLU A 223 23.09 -10.79 16.23
C GLU A 223 22.92 -10.67 14.70
N THR A 224 22.21 -11.60 14.05
CA THR A 224 22.10 -11.62 12.57
C THR A 224 21.19 -10.53 12.00
N ILE A 225 20.45 -9.81 12.85
CA ILE A 225 19.64 -8.66 12.44
C ILE A 225 20.49 -7.39 12.49
N ASN A 226 20.98 -6.98 11.33
CA ASN A 226 21.56 -5.66 11.10
C ASN A 226 20.64 -4.82 10.19
N ILE A 227 20.14 -3.69 10.69
CA ILE A 227 19.28 -2.75 9.96
C ILE A 227 19.99 -1.40 9.91
N LEU A 228 20.18 -0.87 8.70
CA LEU A 228 20.71 0.47 8.50
C LEU A 228 19.55 1.42 8.25
N PHE A 229 19.29 2.30 9.22
CA PHE A 229 18.33 3.39 9.08
C PHE A 229 18.97 4.57 8.35
N ASN A 230 18.22 5.20 7.44
CA ASN A 230 18.68 6.35 6.67
C ASN A 230 17.75 7.54 6.94
N GLU A 231 18.19 8.38 7.87
CA GLU A 231 17.44 9.56 8.32
C GLU A 231 17.11 10.56 7.21
N ASN A 232 17.81 10.47 6.06
CA ASN A 232 17.58 11.34 4.92
C ASN A 232 16.31 10.98 4.12
N PHE A 233 15.62 9.87 4.43
CA PHE A 233 14.33 9.58 3.81
C PHE A 233 13.30 10.65 4.14
N LYS A 234 13.20 11.09 5.40
CA LYS A 234 12.25 12.15 5.80
C LYS A 234 12.44 13.43 4.98
N ILE A 235 13.70 13.80 4.76
CA ILE A 235 14.07 14.97 3.94
C ILE A 235 13.74 14.73 2.48
N THR A 236 14.04 13.57 1.91
CA THR A 236 13.81 13.37 0.46
C THR A 236 12.34 13.19 0.14
N CYS A 237 11.61 12.51 1.01
CA CYS A 237 10.18 12.26 0.88
C CYS A 237 9.34 13.52 1.07
N SER A 238 9.82 14.53 1.80
CA SER A 238 9.14 15.82 1.92
C SER A 238 9.15 16.63 0.63
N PHE A 239 10.02 16.29 -0.34
CA PHE A 239 10.05 16.87 -1.69
C PHE A 239 9.28 16.05 -2.72
N LEU A 240 8.52 15.03 -2.31
CA LEU A 240 7.56 14.41 -3.22
C LEU A 240 6.62 15.49 -3.75
N THR A 241 6.35 15.46 -5.05
CA THR A 241 5.38 16.27 -5.78
C THR A 241 4.61 15.36 -6.74
N GLU A 242 3.43 15.80 -7.19
CA GLU A 242 2.66 15.04 -8.19
C GLU A 242 3.52 14.79 -9.44
N GLN A 243 3.65 13.53 -9.84
CA GLN A 243 4.35 13.20 -11.08
C GLN A 243 3.50 13.64 -12.28
N PRO A 244 4.09 14.22 -13.34
CA PRO A 244 3.33 14.54 -14.55
C PRO A 244 2.70 13.26 -15.10
N GLU A 245 1.38 13.26 -15.27
CA GLU A 245 0.68 12.13 -15.87
C GLU A 245 1.11 11.99 -17.34
N ILE A 246 1.94 10.99 -17.64
CA ILE A 246 2.23 10.62 -19.03
C ILE A 246 0.98 9.94 -19.56
N LYS A 247 0.12 10.70 -20.25
CA LYS A 247 -1.00 10.14 -20.99
C LYS A 247 -0.47 9.06 -21.94
N PRO A 248 -1.10 7.87 -22.02
CA PRO A 248 -0.73 6.89 -23.03
C PRO A 248 -0.88 7.53 -24.41
N VAL A 249 0.22 7.60 -25.15
CA VAL A 249 0.22 8.13 -26.52
C VAL A 249 -0.62 7.18 -27.37
N ASN A 250 -1.79 7.64 -27.81
CA ASN A 250 -2.53 7.01 -28.90
C ASN A 250 -1.65 7.01 -30.15
N ARG A 251 -0.99 5.88 -30.44
CA ARG A 251 -0.35 5.62 -31.74
C ARG A 251 -1.44 5.37 -32.78
N ASN A 252 -2.21 6.41 -33.11
CA ASN A 252 -3.09 6.48 -34.28
C ASN A 252 -3.20 7.94 -34.69
N ARG A 253 -2.08 8.51 -35.15
CA ARG A 253 -2.10 9.64 -36.07
C ARG A 253 -1.08 9.32 -37.16
N GLU A 254 -1.60 8.95 -38.32
CA GLU A 254 -0.84 9.01 -39.57
C GLU A 254 -0.25 10.41 -39.68
N VAL A 255 1.08 10.50 -39.57
CA VAL A 255 1.80 11.74 -39.79
C VAL A 255 1.96 11.88 -41.30
N THR A 256 1.04 12.60 -41.95
CA THR A 256 1.36 13.26 -43.22
C THR A 256 2.45 14.29 -42.96
N VAL A 257 3.68 13.93 -43.27
CA VAL A 257 4.85 14.82 -43.25
C VAL A 257 4.68 15.85 -44.37
N LYS A 258 4.28 17.09 -44.02
CA LYS A 258 4.59 18.25 -44.86
C LYS A 258 6.04 18.67 -44.57
N GLN A 259 6.94 18.32 -45.48
CA GLN A 259 8.32 18.80 -45.48
C GLN A 259 8.33 20.35 -45.56
N LYS A 260 8.81 21.02 -44.51
CA LYS A 260 9.35 22.38 -44.63
C LYS A 260 10.86 22.25 -44.86
N LYS A 261 11.32 22.66 -46.05
CA LYS A 261 12.74 22.77 -46.39
C LYS A 261 13.40 23.84 -45.50
N ASN A 262 14.46 23.44 -44.81
CA ASN A 262 15.40 24.34 -44.13
C ASN A 262 16.35 24.98 -45.15
N TYR A 263 16.64 26.26 -44.98
CA TYR A 263 17.89 26.87 -45.43
C TYR A 263 18.51 27.59 -44.24
N CYS A 264 19.54 26.99 -43.63
CA CYS A 264 20.48 27.72 -42.78
C CYS A 264 21.58 28.30 -43.68
N LYS A 265 21.76 29.62 -43.65
CA LYS A 265 22.96 30.29 -44.18
C LYS A 265 23.98 30.39 -43.05
N CYS A 266 25.15 29.80 -43.23
CA CYS A 266 26.35 30.14 -42.47
C CYS A 266 27.08 31.26 -43.22
N ASN A 267 27.40 32.35 -42.53
CA ASN A 267 28.33 33.36 -43.04
C ASN A 267 29.72 33.08 -42.44
N PHE A 268 30.73 33.02 -43.31
CA PHE A 268 32.14 33.18 -42.96
C PHE A 268 32.47 34.68 -42.90
#